data_AF-A0A356X699-F1
#
_entry.id   AF-A0A356X699-F1
#
_cell.length_a   1.000
_cell.length_b   1.000
_cell.length_c   1.000
_cell.angle_alpha   90.00
_cell.angle_beta   90.00
_cell.angle_gamma   90.00
#
_symmetry.space_group_name_H-M   'P 1'
#
loop_
_entity.id
_entity.type
_entity.pdbx_description
1 polymer ?
#
loop_
_entity_poly.entity_id
_entity_poly.type
_entity_poly.pdbx_seq_one_letter_code
_entity_poly.pdbx_strand_id
1 'polypeptide(L)'
;WSDDPGTYNAIMNAVNDGAQILNSSFGHCQSGTCSDPVPEPRYSTLVRRAYANAYKMNVLSSVSMGNYNTSDVYYPAGYGQGIIAVGATNRNDERWVWSGSSGSNTGNHIDVTAPGENIMSTNGNETYGNYRNLTGTSMSAPHITGIAGLLLAENSNLYNDDIENLIKLSAEKVGNNPYNSEGWNDEMGYGRVNAHEALLRLQSPYVLDHHTATGGNVYNITQETKVFFDTPGLATGTYVVKRNEVRKTVNFSYMDEAYVWCRGVATDG
;
A
#
# COMPACT_ATOMS: atom_id res chain seq x y z
N TRP A 1 -13.53 14.78 7.74
CA TRP A 1 -14.05 13.42 7.53
C TRP A 1 -14.27 12.80 8.89
N SER A 2 -15.51 12.75 9.38
CA SER A 2 -15.85 11.84 10.49
C SER A 2 -15.65 10.38 10.05
N ASP A 3 -15.98 9.43 10.91
CA ASP A 3 -16.22 8.05 10.48
C ASP A 3 -17.12 8.04 9.21
N ASP A 4 -16.58 7.55 8.09
CA ASP A 4 -17.19 7.59 6.75
C ASP A 4 -17.77 6.21 6.42
N PRO A 5 -19.07 5.98 6.71
CA PRO A 5 -19.72 4.70 6.46
C PRO A 5 -19.89 4.42 4.97
N GLY A 6 -19.95 5.45 4.11
CA GLY A 6 -20.11 5.29 2.67
C GLY A 6 -18.88 4.64 2.06
N THR A 7 -17.70 5.19 2.34
CA THR A 7 -16.43 4.62 1.88
C THR A 7 -16.18 3.25 2.50
N TYR A 8 -16.50 3.06 3.79
CA TYR A 8 -16.44 1.73 4.43
C TYR A 8 -17.28 0.70 3.68
N ASN A 9 -18.55 1.01 3.42
CA ASN A 9 -19.46 0.09 2.74
C ASN A 9 -19.01 -0.18 1.30
N ALA A 10 -18.52 0.82 0.56
CA ALA A 10 -18.02 0.63 -0.80
C ALA A 10 -16.84 -0.35 -0.86
N ILE A 11 -15.86 -0.20 0.06
CA ILE A 11 -14.72 -1.11 0.16
C ILE A 11 -15.19 -2.52 0.52
N MET A 12 -16.02 -2.65 1.57
CA MET A 12 -16.48 -3.96 2.02
C MET A 12 -17.37 -4.67 0.99
N ASN A 13 -18.20 -3.93 0.24
CA ASN A 13 -18.99 -4.50 -0.84
C ASN A 13 -18.08 -5.05 -1.95
N ALA A 14 -17.07 -4.30 -2.39
CA ALA A 14 -16.12 -4.78 -3.39
C ALA A 14 -15.39 -6.05 -2.92
N VAL A 15 -14.95 -6.08 -1.66
CA VAL A 15 -14.31 -7.26 -1.05
C VAL A 15 -15.28 -8.45 -1.01
N ASN A 16 -16.51 -8.25 -0.56
CA ASN A 16 -17.53 -9.31 -0.47
C ASN A 16 -17.98 -9.82 -1.85
N ASP A 17 -17.91 -8.98 -2.87
CA ASP A 17 -18.19 -9.33 -4.27
C ASP A 17 -17.00 -10.05 -4.94
N GLY A 18 -15.90 -10.30 -4.20
CA GLY A 18 -14.77 -11.10 -4.66
C GLY A 18 -13.62 -10.31 -5.29
N ALA A 19 -13.55 -8.99 -5.06
CA ALA A 19 -12.40 -8.21 -5.51
C ALA A 19 -11.11 -8.71 -4.85
N GLN A 20 -10.11 -9.04 -5.66
CA GLN A 20 -8.77 -9.42 -5.18
C GLN A 20 -7.83 -8.21 -5.03
N ILE A 21 -8.14 -7.11 -5.72
CA ILE A 21 -7.37 -5.87 -5.70
C ILE A 21 -8.32 -4.67 -5.66
N LEU A 22 -8.03 -3.73 -4.77
CA LEU A 22 -8.71 -2.44 -4.68
C LEU A 22 -7.79 -1.34 -5.24
N ASN A 23 -8.34 -0.46 -6.07
CA ASN A 23 -7.67 0.76 -6.51
C ASN A 23 -8.39 1.97 -5.91
N SER A 24 -7.68 2.75 -5.10
CA SER A 24 -8.26 3.90 -4.40
C SER A 24 -7.50 5.17 -4.75
N SER A 25 -8.16 6.03 -5.51
CA SER A 25 -7.62 7.32 -5.96
C SER A 25 -8.35 8.50 -5.32
N PHE A 26 -8.64 8.37 -4.03
CA PHE A 26 -9.29 9.37 -3.18
C PHE A 26 -8.52 9.48 -1.86
N GLY A 27 -8.70 10.59 -1.15
CA GLY A 27 -8.10 10.73 0.18
C GLY A 27 -8.01 12.16 0.67
N HIS A 28 -7.46 12.30 1.88
CA HIS A 28 -7.31 13.56 2.58
C HIS A 28 -6.00 13.66 3.36
N CYS A 29 -5.41 14.85 3.44
CA CYS A 29 -4.20 15.04 4.25
C CYS A 29 -4.50 14.94 5.73
N GLN A 30 -3.58 14.47 6.55
CA GLN A 30 -3.74 14.36 8.01
C GLN A 30 -3.83 15.73 8.67
N SER A 31 -3.08 16.70 8.14
CA SER A 31 -2.97 18.06 8.64
C SER A 31 -3.61 19.05 7.68
N GLY A 32 -4.09 20.17 8.21
CA GLY A 32 -4.60 21.32 7.44
C GLY A 32 -3.56 22.08 6.62
N THR A 33 -2.33 21.57 6.51
CA THR A 33 -1.20 22.20 5.80
C THR A 33 -1.27 22.01 4.28
N CYS A 34 -1.98 21.01 3.80
CA CYS A 34 -2.31 20.89 2.38
C CYS A 34 -3.67 21.54 2.09
N SER A 35 -3.83 22.09 0.88
CA SER A 35 -5.06 22.77 0.42
C SER A 35 -6.19 21.80 0.04
N ASP A 36 -6.43 20.80 0.89
CA ASP A 36 -7.57 19.88 0.80
C ASP A 36 -8.82 20.52 1.45
N PRO A 37 -9.99 20.50 0.77
CA PRO A 37 -11.23 21.10 1.26
C PRO A 37 -11.85 20.44 2.52
N VAL A 38 -11.33 19.32 3.02
CA VAL A 38 -11.96 18.59 4.13
C VAL A 38 -11.62 19.17 5.52
N PRO A 39 -12.63 19.45 6.37
CA PRO A 39 -12.41 19.88 7.76
C PRO A 39 -12.03 18.69 8.69
N GLU A 40 -11.34 19.01 9.79
CA GLU A 40 -10.95 18.07 10.85
C GLU A 40 -12.15 17.44 11.59
N PRO A 41 -12.02 16.20 12.15
CA PRO A 41 -10.86 15.30 12.01
C PRO A 41 -10.72 14.74 10.58
N ARG A 42 -9.49 14.44 10.16
CA ARG A 42 -9.20 13.89 8.81
C ARG A 42 -8.87 12.38 8.79
N TYR A 43 -8.72 11.76 9.96
CA TYR A 43 -8.54 10.30 10.10
C TYR A 43 -9.88 9.60 10.30
N SER A 44 -10.23 8.66 9.41
CA SER A 44 -11.44 7.83 9.55
C SER A 44 -11.11 6.45 10.12
N THR A 45 -11.69 6.09 11.27
CA THR A 45 -11.47 4.76 11.87
C THR A 45 -12.24 3.68 11.12
N LEU A 46 -13.42 4.01 10.60
CA LEU A 46 -14.20 3.13 9.72
C LEU A 46 -13.43 2.78 8.45
N VAL A 47 -12.87 3.76 7.75
CA VAL A 47 -12.15 3.47 6.48
C VAL A 47 -10.86 2.69 6.77
N ARG A 48 -10.12 3.00 7.84
CA ARG A 48 -8.99 2.16 8.28
C ARG A 48 -9.41 0.71 8.53
N ARG A 49 -10.57 0.51 9.16
CA ARG A 49 -11.14 -0.82 9.44
C ARG A 49 -11.48 -1.57 8.16
N ALA A 50 -12.06 -0.89 7.16
CA ALA A 50 -12.34 -1.51 5.86
C ALA A 50 -11.07 -2.06 5.20
N TYR A 51 -9.99 -1.26 5.16
CA TYR A 51 -8.71 -1.72 4.64
C TYR A 51 -8.06 -2.81 5.49
N ALA A 52 -8.20 -2.78 6.83
CA ALA A 52 -7.74 -3.86 7.69
C ALA A 52 -8.45 -5.19 7.38
N ASN A 53 -9.76 -5.13 7.13
CA ASN A 53 -10.56 -6.29 6.77
C ASN A 53 -10.19 -6.80 5.37
N ALA A 54 -10.06 -5.90 4.39
CA ALA A 54 -9.60 -6.23 3.04
C ALA A 54 -8.24 -6.96 3.10
N TYR A 55 -7.29 -6.39 3.86
CA TYR A 55 -5.99 -7.02 4.09
C TYR A 55 -6.15 -8.43 4.67
N LYS A 56 -6.89 -8.61 5.77
CA LYS A 56 -7.14 -9.93 6.38
C LYS A 56 -7.82 -10.94 5.44
N MET A 57 -8.59 -10.47 4.47
CA MET A 57 -9.25 -11.28 3.46
C MET A 57 -8.38 -11.52 2.22
N ASN A 58 -7.06 -11.29 2.33
CA ASN A 58 -6.09 -11.43 1.26
C ASN A 58 -6.33 -10.52 0.04
N VAL A 59 -6.96 -9.37 0.25
CA VAL A 59 -7.18 -8.36 -0.79
C VAL A 59 -6.07 -7.33 -0.74
N LEU A 60 -5.46 -7.06 -1.90
CA LEU A 60 -4.43 -6.02 -2.05
C LEU A 60 -5.10 -4.65 -2.22
N SER A 61 -4.54 -3.60 -1.63
CA SER A 61 -5.03 -2.22 -1.83
C SER A 61 -3.94 -1.32 -2.39
N SER A 62 -4.12 -0.82 -3.61
CA SER A 62 -3.30 0.25 -4.19
C SER A 62 -3.96 1.60 -3.93
N VAL A 63 -3.20 2.54 -3.34
CA VAL A 63 -3.75 3.83 -2.91
C VAL A 63 -2.85 4.99 -3.33
N SER A 64 -3.43 6.01 -3.95
CA SER A 64 -2.70 7.20 -4.41
C SER A 64 -2.20 8.07 -3.24
N MET A 65 -0.96 8.56 -3.31
CA MET A 65 -0.32 9.41 -2.29
C MET A 65 -0.89 10.83 -2.17
N GLY A 66 -1.65 11.32 -3.15
CA GLY A 66 -2.13 12.70 -3.18
C GLY A 66 -1.22 13.65 -3.98
N ASN A 67 -1.75 14.83 -4.33
CA ASN A 67 -1.22 15.68 -5.40
C ASN A 67 -0.85 17.12 -4.95
N TYR A 68 -0.44 17.29 -3.70
CA TYR A 68 -0.26 18.61 -3.05
C TYR A 68 1.22 19.01 -2.87
N ASN A 69 2.16 18.21 -3.37
CA ASN A 69 3.60 18.43 -3.21
C ASN A 69 4.01 18.68 -1.75
N THR A 70 3.48 17.88 -0.82
CA THR A 70 3.75 17.94 0.62
C THR A 70 4.22 16.58 1.13
N SER A 71 4.88 16.58 2.29
CA SER A 71 5.20 15.36 3.06
C SER A 71 4.14 14.99 4.10
N ASP A 72 3.03 15.74 4.15
CA ASP A 72 1.90 15.42 5.03
C ASP A 72 1.33 14.04 4.70
N VAL A 73 1.04 13.27 5.75
CA VAL A 73 0.41 11.95 5.61
C VAL A 73 -0.93 12.09 4.90
N TYR A 74 -1.17 11.29 3.85
CA TYR A 74 -2.41 11.32 3.10
C TYR A 74 -3.21 10.03 3.32
N TYR A 75 -4.41 10.10 3.91
CA TYR A 75 -5.24 8.91 4.13
C TYR A 75 -6.17 8.68 2.94
N PRO A 76 -6.29 7.45 2.41
CA PRO A 76 -5.92 6.19 3.07
C PRO A 76 -4.48 5.70 2.83
N ALA A 77 -3.67 6.33 1.97
CA ALA A 77 -2.31 5.87 1.66
C ALA A 77 -1.44 5.72 2.92
N GLY A 78 -1.60 6.63 3.88
CA GLY A 78 -0.89 6.65 5.15
C GLY A 78 -1.38 5.68 6.23
N TYR A 79 -2.32 4.77 5.95
CA TYR A 79 -2.78 3.80 6.95
C TYR A 79 -1.75 2.70 7.28
N GLY A 80 -0.67 2.59 6.51
CA GLY A 80 0.39 1.61 6.68
C GLY A 80 -0.06 0.22 6.22
N GLN A 81 0.15 -0.79 7.06
CA GLN A 81 -0.09 -2.21 6.71
C GLN A 81 -1.42 -2.44 6.00
N GLY A 82 -1.33 -3.15 4.87
CA GLY A 82 -2.44 -3.51 4.00
C GLY A 82 -2.69 -2.53 2.86
N ILE A 83 -1.85 -1.49 2.74
CA ILE A 83 -1.89 -0.49 1.69
C ILE A 83 -0.54 -0.47 0.96
N ILE A 84 -0.58 -0.43 -0.37
CA ILE A 84 0.54 0.02 -1.20
C ILE A 84 0.30 1.48 -1.55
N ALA A 85 1.05 2.37 -0.93
CA ALA A 85 0.99 3.81 -1.14
C ALA A 85 1.83 4.24 -2.36
N VAL A 86 1.18 4.87 -3.33
CA VAL A 86 1.73 5.06 -4.68
C VAL A 86 1.95 6.54 -5.00
N GLY A 87 3.21 6.93 -5.13
CA GLY A 87 3.61 8.23 -5.66
C GLY A 87 3.67 8.26 -7.20
N ALA A 88 3.83 9.45 -7.77
CA ALA A 88 3.84 9.66 -9.22
C ALA A 88 5.22 10.07 -9.73
N THR A 89 5.65 9.45 -10.83
CA THR A 89 6.81 9.90 -11.62
C THR A 89 6.40 10.58 -12.92
N ASN A 90 7.32 11.38 -13.44
CA ASN A 90 7.30 11.87 -14.82
C ASN A 90 8.02 10.91 -15.77
N ARG A 91 8.06 11.27 -17.06
CA ARG A 91 8.73 10.51 -18.13
C ARG A 91 10.26 10.41 -18.02
N ASN A 92 10.87 11.18 -17.13
CA ASN A 92 12.33 11.18 -16.89
C ASN A 92 12.69 10.40 -15.62
N ASP A 93 11.73 9.67 -15.04
CA ASP A 93 11.89 8.94 -13.77
C ASP A 93 12.20 9.80 -12.56
N GLU A 94 11.78 11.06 -12.62
CA GLU A 94 11.79 11.96 -11.48
C GLU A 94 10.40 11.95 -10.85
N ARG A 95 10.32 12.19 -9.55
CA ARG A 95 9.04 12.45 -8.89
C ARG A 95 8.34 13.61 -9.59
N TRP A 96 7.05 13.44 -9.87
CA TRP A 96 6.24 14.44 -10.55
C TRP A 96 6.06 15.69 -9.68
N VAL A 97 6.46 16.86 -10.21
CA VAL A 97 6.28 18.18 -9.60
C VAL A 97 5.76 19.14 -10.65
N TRP A 98 4.64 19.80 -10.37
CA TRP A 98 4.09 20.84 -11.22
C TRP A 98 4.38 22.24 -10.69
N SER A 99 4.22 22.45 -9.39
CA SER A 99 4.47 23.71 -8.70
C SER A 99 4.83 23.47 -7.23
N GLY A 100 5.14 24.54 -6.48
CA GLY A 100 5.41 24.45 -5.05
C GLY A 100 4.26 23.84 -4.21
N SER A 101 3.03 23.85 -4.73
CA SER A 101 1.83 23.34 -4.06
C SER A 101 1.09 22.25 -4.85
N SER A 102 1.69 21.73 -5.93
CA SER A 102 1.09 20.67 -6.75
C SER A 102 2.15 19.74 -7.32
N GLY A 103 1.96 18.45 -7.08
CA GLY A 103 2.94 17.41 -7.37
C GLY A 103 2.68 16.18 -6.49
N SER A 104 3.40 15.09 -6.74
CA SER A 104 3.30 13.90 -5.91
C SER A 104 3.67 14.23 -4.48
N ASN A 105 2.80 13.87 -3.54
CA ASN A 105 3.16 13.87 -2.13
C ASN A 105 4.32 12.89 -1.86
N THR A 106 5.03 13.16 -0.77
CA THR A 106 6.23 12.45 -0.32
C THR A 106 6.06 12.02 1.14
N GLY A 107 7.08 11.39 1.71
CA GLY A 107 7.18 11.14 3.15
C GLY A 107 7.27 9.66 3.49
N ASN A 108 7.36 9.36 4.79
CA ASN A 108 7.64 8.03 5.31
C ASN A 108 6.57 6.95 5.03
N HIS A 109 5.44 7.32 4.44
CA HIS A 109 4.32 6.43 4.15
C HIS A 109 4.24 6.03 2.68
N ILE A 110 5.19 6.46 1.83
CA ILE A 110 5.28 6.01 0.43
C ILE A 110 5.92 4.62 0.34
N ASP A 111 5.33 3.74 -0.46
CA ASP A 111 5.88 2.42 -0.74
C ASP A 111 6.63 2.40 -2.06
N VAL A 112 6.00 2.86 -3.13
CA VAL A 112 6.57 2.84 -4.49
C VAL A 112 6.06 4.01 -5.30
N THR A 113 6.68 4.23 -6.45
CA THR A 113 6.18 5.18 -7.45
C THR A 113 5.84 4.48 -8.76
N ALA A 114 4.94 5.08 -9.53
CA ALA A 114 4.62 4.64 -10.89
C ALA A 114 4.37 5.85 -11.78
N PRO A 115 4.43 5.70 -13.13
CA PRO A 115 4.13 6.78 -14.06
C PRO A 115 2.79 7.43 -13.75
N GLY A 116 2.81 8.74 -13.51
CA GLY A 116 1.62 9.51 -13.12
C GLY A 116 1.46 10.84 -13.85
N GLU A 117 2.48 11.30 -14.59
CA GLU A 117 2.38 12.50 -15.42
C GLU A 117 2.03 12.16 -16.87
N ASN A 118 1.04 12.87 -17.43
CA ASN A 118 0.65 12.81 -18.84
C ASN A 118 0.29 11.38 -19.31
N ILE A 119 -0.47 10.67 -18.48
CA ILE A 119 -0.90 9.29 -18.73
C ILE A 119 -2.18 9.29 -19.57
N MET A 120 -2.12 8.69 -20.76
CA MET A 120 -3.27 8.56 -21.65
C MET A 120 -4.23 7.48 -21.15
N SER A 121 -5.51 7.81 -21.03
CA SER A 121 -6.55 6.84 -20.67
C SER A 121 -7.89 7.19 -21.32
N THR A 122 -8.83 6.26 -21.27
CA THR A 122 -10.20 6.43 -21.78
C THR A 122 -10.94 7.55 -21.04
N ASN A 123 -11.68 8.37 -21.77
CA ASN A 123 -12.49 9.45 -21.20
C ASN A 123 -13.98 9.09 -21.28
N GLY A 124 -14.60 8.76 -20.13
CA GLY A 124 -15.97 8.25 -20.05
C GLY A 124 -17.10 9.26 -20.28
N ASN A 125 -16.78 10.54 -20.51
CA ASN A 125 -17.77 11.60 -20.67
C ASN A 125 -18.21 11.85 -22.13
N GLU A 126 -17.75 11.04 -23.08
CA GLU A 126 -18.04 11.23 -24.51
C GLU A 126 -18.30 9.90 -25.25
N THR A 127 -18.85 10.00 -26.46
CA THR A 127 -19.08 8.90 -27.40
C THR A 127 -17.85 7.99 -27.52
N TYR A 128 -18.06 6.68 -27.66
CA TYR A 128 -17.00 5.65 -27.79
C TYR A 128 -15.73 6.12 -28.53
N GLY A 129 -14.56 5.89 -27.92
CA GLY A 129 -13.25 6.11 -28.55
C GLY A 129 -12.51 7.40 -28.17
N ASN A 130 -12.95 8.13 -27.14
CA ASN A 130 -12.21 9.30 -26.66
C ASN A 130 -11.14 8.93 -25.61
N TYR A 131 -9.94 9.48 -25.79
CA TYR A 131 -8.79 9.36 -24.90
C TYR A 131 -8.29 10.74 -24.49
N ARG A 132 -7.82 10.85 -23.25
CA ARG A 132 -7.17 12.08 -22.77
C ARG A 132 -5.99 11.75 -21.87
N ASN A 133 -5.03 12.67 -21.82
CA ASN A 133 -3.94 12.60 -20.88
C ASN A 133 -4.36 13.24 -19.56
N LEU A 134 -4.10 12.53 -18.46
CA LEU A 134 -4.29 13.02 -17.10
C LEU A 134 -2.99 12.91 -16.32
N THR A 135 -2.89 13.72 -15.27
CA THR A 135 -1.72 13.78 -14.41
C THR A 135 -2.14 13.69 -12.95
N GLY A 136 -1.46 12.86 -12.17
CA GLY A 136 -1.60 12.74 -10.73
C GLY A 136 -1.24 11.34 -10.22
N THR A 137 -1.11 11.21 -8.90
CA THR A 137 -0.94 9.91 -8.22
C THR A 137 -2.13 8.96 -8.45
N SER A 138 -3.30 9.51 -8.80
CA SER A 138 -4.47 8.77 -9.27
C SER A 138 -4.23 8.01 -10.59
N MET A 139 -3.27 8.45 -11.41
CA MET A 139 -2.86 7.75 -12.63
C MET A 139 -1.73 6.75 -12.36
N SER A 140 -0.99 6.91 -11.26
CA SER A 140 0.03 5.97 -10.79
C SER A 140 -0.57 4.73 -10.13
N ALA A 141 -1.52 4.89 -9.21
CA ALA A 141 -2.17 3.78 -8.50
C ALA A 141 -2.68 2.63 -9.42
N PRO A 142 -3.38 2.89 -10.55
CA PRO A 142 -3.86 1.80 -11.40
C PRO A 142 -2.75 1.00 -12.08
N HIS A 143 -1.52 1.52 -12.19
CA HIS A 143 -0.38 0.71 -12.65
C HIS A 143 -0.05 -0.40 -11.64
N ILE A 144 -0.14 -0.12 -10.34
CA ILE A 144 0.06 -1.14 -9.29
C ILE A 144 -1.04 -2.18 -9.35
N THR A 145 -2.29 -1.75 -9.54
CA THR A 145 -3.42 -2.68 -9.74
C THR A 145 -3.22 -3.57 -10.95
N GLY A 146 -2.70 -3.04 -12.06
CA GLY A 146 -2.37 -3.83 -13.25
C GLY A 146 -1.26 -4.86 -12.99
N ILE A 147 -0.17 -4.45 -12.33
CA ILE A 147 0.94 -5.34 -11.96
C ILE A 147 0.47 -6.45 -11.02
N ALA A 148 -0.32 -6.10 -9.99
CA ALA A 148 -0.90 -7.08 -9.09
C ALA A 148 -1.80 -8.08 -9.82
N GLY A 149 -2.60 -7.63 -10.79
CA GLY A 149 -3.42 -8.50 -11.63
C GLY A 149 -2.57 -9.45 -12.48
N LEU A 150 -1.44 -8.97 -13.02
CA LEU A 150 -0.48 -9.81 -13.77
C LEU A 150 0.13 -10.89 -12.88
N LEU A 151 0.54 -10.54 -11.66
CA LEU A 151 1.12 -11.49 -10.71
C LEU A 151 0.12 -12.55 -10.28
N LEU A 152 -1.14 -12.15 -10.00
CA LEU A 152 -2.22 -13.10 -9.68
C LEU A 152 -2.59 -14.00 -10.86
N ALA A 153 -2.46 -13.52 -12.10
CA ALA A 153 -2.69 -14.32 -13.29
C ALA A 153 -1.60 -15.39 -13.49
N GLU A 154 -0.34 -15.08 -13.14
CA GLU A 154 0.77 -16.05 -13.16
C GLU A 154 0.66 -17.05 -12.02
N ASN A 155 0.33 -16.59 -10.82
CA ASN A 155 0.18 -17.43 -9.63
C ASN A 155 -1.00 -16.97 -8.77
N SER A 156 -2.11 -17.71 -8.84
CA SER A 156 -3.32 -17.39 -8.09
C SER A 156 -3.23 -17.70 -6.59
N ASN A 157 -2.14 -18.34 -6.12
CA ASN A 157 -1.92 -18.67 -4.71
C ASN A 157 -1.16 -17.58 -3.94
N LEU A 158 -0.87 -16.45 -4.58
CA LEU A 158 -0.17 -15.34 -3.92
C LEU A 158 -1.03 -14.71 -2.83
N TYR A 159 -0.37 -14.34 -1.74
CA TYR A 159 -0.94 -13.46 -0.74
C TYR A 159 -0.70 -11.99 -1.10
N ASN A 160 -1.53 -11.10 -0.55
CA ASN A 160 -1.36 -9.66 -0.71
C ASN A 160 0.02 -9.17 -0.23
N ASP A 161 0.54 -9.74 0.86
CA ASP A 161 1.92 -9.50 1.33
C ASP A 161 2.96 -9.96 0.29
N ASP A 162 2.74 -11.08 -0.42
CA ASP A 162 3.67 -11.54 -1.46
C ASP A 162 3.69 -10.54 -2.63
N ILE A 163 2.52 -10.12 -3.07
CA ILE A 163 2.38 -9.16 -4.18
C ILE A 163 3.05 -7.82 -3.83
N GLU A 164 2.80 -7.30 -2.62
CA GLU A 164 3.44 -6.10 -2.12
C GLU A 164 4.96 -6.23 -2.10
N ASN A 165 5.50 -7.33 -1.56
CA ASN A 165 6.95 -7.54 -1.49
C ASN A 165 7.57 -7.76 -2.88
N LEU A 166 6.92 -8.49 -3.78
CA LEU A 166 7.39 -8.67 -5.16
C LEU A 166 7.47 -7.32 -5.89
N ILE A 167 6.47 -6.45 -5.72
CA ILE A 167 6.46 -5.10 -6.29
C ILE A 167 7.59 -4.24 -5.69
N LYS A 168 7.80 -4.27 -4.38
CA LYS A 168 8.86 -3.50 -3.70
C LYS A 168 10.28 -3.98 -4.07
N LEU A 169 10.49 -5.30 -4.10
CA LEU A 169 11.79 -5.92 -4.39
C LEU A 169 12.21 -5.83 -5.86
N SER A 170 11.25 -5.62 -6.76
CA SER A 170 11.49 -5.43 -8.19
C SER A 170 11.57 -3.96 -8.60
N ALA A 171 11.22 -3.03 -7.72
CA ALA A 171 11.22 -1.60 -8.00
C ALA A 171 12.63 -1.08 -8.34
N GLU A 172 12.70 -0.25 -9.38
CA GLU A 172 13.93 0.31 -9.89
C GLU A 172 14.29 1.60 -9.16
N LYS A 173 15.57 1.71 -8.79
CA LYS A 173 16.10 2.86 -8.07
C LYS A 173 16.32 4.01 -9.04
N VAL A 174 15.31 4.86 -9.16
CA VAL A 174 15.31 6.06 -10.00
C VAL A 174 15.10 7.33 -9.16
N GLY A 175 15.04 8.49 -9.81
CA GLY A 175 15.02 9.79 -9.14
C GLY A 175 16.42 10.25 -8.70
N ASN A 176 16.49 11.47 -8.20
CA ASN A 176 17.76 12.14 -7.91
C ASN A 176 18.22 11.97 -6.44
N ASN A 177 17.32 11.54 -5.55
CA ASN A 177 17.62 11.38 -4.13
C ASN A 177 18.27 10.02 -3.86
N PRO A 178 19.28 9.94 -2.98
CA PRO A 178 19.91 8.68 -2.61
C PRO A 178 18.93 7.79 -1.87
N TYR A 179 19.05 6.48 -2.08
CA TYR A 179 18.34 5.47 -1.30
C TYR A 179 19.15 5.12 -0.04
N ASN A 180 18.45 4.87 1.06
CA ASN A 180 19.06 4.40 2.30
C ASN A 180 19.55 2.93 2.17
N SER A 181 20.09 2.37 3.25
CA SER A 181 20.58 0.98 3.27
C SER A 181 19.50 -0.08 3.03
N GLU A 182 18.22 0.27 3.18
CA GLU A 182 17.06 -0.59 2.91
C GLU A 182 16.58 -0.44 1.45
N GLY A 183 17.25 0.39 0.65
CA GLY A 183 16.84 0.67 -0.71
C GLY A 183 15.58 1.53 -0.79
N TRP A 184 15.32 2.39 0.20
CA TRP A 184 14.15 3.27 0.27
C TRP A 184 14.56 4.76 0.33
N ASN A 185 13.76 5.66 -0.24
CA ASN A 185 13.83 7.11 0.03
C ASN A 185 12.42 7.73 0.11
N ASP A 186 12.34 8.95 0.63
CA ASP A 186 11.07 9.62 0.94
C ASP A 186 10.32 10.21 -0.28
N GLU A 187 10.95 10.25 -1.45
CA GLU A 187 10.31 10.69 -2.70
C GLU A 187 9.83 9.54 -3.58
N MET A 188 10.55 8.42 -3.57
CA MET A 188 10.39 7.32 -4.52
C MET A 188 9.94 6.02 -3.85
N GLY A 189 9.94 5.97 -2.51
CA GLY A 189 9.75 4.74 -1.76
C GLY A 189 10.87 3.75 -2.05
N TYR A 190 10.50 2.49 -2.32
CA TYR A 190 11.39 1.47 -2.83
C TYR A 190 11.76 1.67 -4.31
N GLY A 191 11.22 2.68 -4.98
CA GLY A 191 11.56 3.03 -6.36
C GLY A 191 10.35 3.01 -7.29
N ARG A 192 10.63 3.17 -8.60
CA ARG A 192 9.61 3.05 -9.64
C ARG A 192 9.31 1.58 -9.91
N VAL A 193 8.03 1.22 -9.96
CA VAL A 193 7.63 -0.17 -10.21
C VAL A 193 8.14 -0.71 -11.54
N ASN A 194 8.46 -2.01 -11.56
CA ASN A 194 8.91 -2.74 -12.73
C ASN A 194 8.10 -4.03 -12.89
N ALA A 195 7.12 -4.02 -13.80
CA ALA A 195 6.22 -5.15 -14.03
C ALA A 195 6.95 -6.42 -14.50
N HIS A 196 7.96 -6.25 -15.35
CA HIS A 196 8.74 -7.36 -15.89
C HIS A 196 9.55 -8.05 -14.79
N GLU A 197 10.32 -7.27 -14.03
CA GLU A 197 11.12 -7.82 -12.94
C GLU A 197 10.23 -8.44 -11.85
N ALA A 198 9.07 -7.85 -11.55
CA ALA A 198 8.11 -8.44 -10.61
C ALA A 198 7.64 -9.83 -11.06
N LEU A 199 7.29 -9.99 -12.35
CA LEU A 199 6.84 -11.26 -12.91
C LEU A 199 7.96 -12.30 -12.95
N LEU A 200 9.19 -11.89 -13.31
CA LEU A 200 10.34 -12.78 -13.33
C LEU A 200 10.61 -13.42 -11.97
N ARG A 201 10.30 -12.76 -10.85
CA ARG A 201 10.45 -13.33 -9.50
C ARG A 201 9.54 -14.52 -9.21
N LEU A 202 8.54 -14.78 -10.05
CA LEU A 202 7.69 -15.97 -9.97
C LEU A 202 8.17 -17.11 -10.89
N GLN A 203 9.28 -16.91 -11.61
CA GLN A 203 9.81 -17.83 -12.60
C GLN A 203 11.21 -18.30 -12.23
N SER A 204 11.62 -19.43 -12.81
CA SER A 204 12.98 -19.96 -12.61
C SER A 204 14.05 -18.91 -12.99
N PRO A 205 15.10 -18.71 -12.18
CA PRO A 205 15.53 -19.55 -11.04
C PRO A 205 14.89 -19.19 -9.69
N TYR A 206 14.01 -18.19 -9.63
CA TYR A 206 13.36 -17.79 -8.38
C TYR A 206 12.29 -18.79 -7.95
N VAL A 207 12.14 -18.92 -6.63
CA VAL A 207 11.11 -19.75 -6.01
C VAL A 207 10.48 -18.95 -4.88
N LEU A 208 9.15 -18.91 -4.85
CA LEU A 208 8.38 -18.37 -3.74
C LEU A 208 7.75 -19.53 -2.96
N ASP A 209 8.25 -19.77 -1.76
CA ASP A 209 7.76 -20.81 -0.86
C ASP A 209 7.08 -20.22 0.37
N HIS A 210 5.92 -20.78 0.73
CA HIS A 210 5.23 -20.43 1.97
C HIS A 210 5.56 -21.44 3.06
N HIS A 211 6.16 -20.97 4.15
CA HIS A 211 6.42 -21.77 5.34
C HIS A 211 5.58 -21.29 6.53
N THR A 212 5.28 -22.21 7.44
CA THR A 212 4.61 -21.91 8.71
C THR A 212 5.56 -22.20 9.87
N ALA A 213 5.70 -21.23 10.77
CA ALA A 213 6.44 -21.38 12.01
C ALA A 213 5.48 -21.22 13.20
N THR A 214 5.42 -22.23 14.09
CA THR A 214 4.52 -22.23 15.25
C THR A 214 5.27 -22.05 16.57
N GLY A 215 4.64 -21.43 17.56
CA GLY A 215 5.25 -21.14 18.87
C GLY A 215 6.20 -19.94 18.84
N GLY A 216 7.24 -19.98 19.68
CA GLY A 216 8.11 -18.84 19.95
C GLY A 216 8.07 -18.48 21.43
N ASN A 217 9.00 -17.65 21.88
CA ASN A 217 9.09 -17.23 23.27
C ASN A 217 8.83 -15.73 23.38
N VAL A 218 8.07 -15.33 24.40
CA VAL A 218 7.92 -13.92 24.74
C VAL A 218 9.31 -13.39 25.12
N TYR A 219 9.80 -12.48 24.30
CA TYR A 219 11.10 -11.84 24.46
C TYR A 219 10.99 -10.55 25.26
N ASN A 220 9.93 -9.78 25.03
CA ASN A 220 9.70 -8.51 25.70
C ASN A 220 8.20 -8.25 25.86
N ILE A 221 7.82 -7.52 26.91
CA ILE A 221 6.45 -7.08 27.16
C ILE A 221 6.46 -5.58 27.37
N THR A 222 5.72 -4.87 26.54
CA THR A 222 5.52 -3.42 26.64
C THR A 222 4.05 -3.12 26.87
N GLN A 223 3.73 -1.88 27.26
CA GLN A 223 2.34 -1.40 27.30
C GLN A 223 2.15 -0.35 26.22
N GLU A 224 0.99 -0.38 25.57
CA GLU A 224 0.59 0.64 24.60
C GLU A 224 -0.91 0.88 24.66
N THR A 225 -1.34 2.03 24.18
CA THR A 225 -2.76 2.37 24.05
C THR A 225 -3.24 1.96 22.66
N LYS A 226 -4.31 1.17 22.59
CA LYS A 226 -4.95 0.75 21.33
C LYS A 226 -6.43 1.03 21.36
N VAL A 227 -6.99 1.30 20.19
CA VAL A 227 -8.43 1.38 19.99
C VAL A 227 -8.89 0.04 19.43
N PHE A 228 -9.89 -0.56 20.07
CA PHE A 228 -10.54 -1.78 19.61
C PHE A 228 -11.94 -1.45 19.11
N PHE A 229 -12.33 -2.13 18.03
CA PHE A 229 -13.66 -2.03 17.43
C PHE A 229 -14.18 -3.44 17.20
N ASP A 230 -15.45 -3.68 17.53
CA ASP A 230 -16.19 -4.93 17.24
C ASP A 230 -15.43 -6.21 17.63
N THR A 231 -14.60 -6.12 18.68
CA THR A 231 -13.79 -7.23 19.14
C THR A 231 -14.69 -8.15 19.96
N PRO A 232 -14.85 -9.44 19.61
CA PRO A 232 -15.76 -10.33 20.33
C PRO A 232 -15.47 -10.33 21.84
N GLY A 233 -16.47 -9.96 22.64
CA GLY A 233 -16.33 -9.89 24.10
C GLY A 233 -15.65 -8.64 24.65
N LEU A 234 -15.31 -7.65 23.81
CA LEU A 234 -14.73 -6.38 24.22
C LEU A 234 -15.53 -5.21 23.61
N ALA A 235 -15.96 -4.27 24.44
CA ALA A 235 -16.66 -3.09 23.95
C ALA A 235 -15.73 -2.26 23.06
N THR A 236 -16.30 -1.55 22.08
CA THR A 236 -15.53 -0.58 21.30
C THR A 236 -15.00 0.52 22.22
N GLY A 237 -13.69 0.80 22.14
CA GLY A 237 -13.07 1.79 23.02
C GLY A 237 -11.55 1.77 22.97
N THR A 238 -10.96 2.67 23.76
CA THR A 238 -9.51 2.80 23.91
C THR A 238 -9.05 2.06 25.17
N TYR A 239 -8.06 1.19 25.03
CA TYR A 239 -7.57 0.32 26.09
C TYR A 239 -6.05 0.41 26.21
N VAL A 240 -5.55 0.34 27.44
CA VAL A 240 -4.14 0.07 27.70
C VAL A 240 -3.94 -1.44 27.59
N VAL A 241 -3.12 -1.87 26.63
CA VAL A 241 -2.86 -3.27 26.34
C VAL A 241 -1.40 -3.63 26.54
N LYS A 242 -1.15 -4.91 26.81
CA LYS A 242 0.19 -5.48 26.78
C LYS A 242 0.52 -5.86 25.34
N ARG A 243 1.64 -5.35 24.82
CA ARG A 243 2.24 -5.78 23.55
C ARG A 243 3.39 -6.73 23.85
N ASN A 244 3.19 -8.01 23.52
CA ASN A 244 4.21 -9.04 23.64
C ASN A 244 5.02 -9.09 22.35
N GLU A 245 6.32 -8.93 22.45
CA GLU A 245 7.25 -9.26 21.37
C GLU A 245 7.60 -10.74 21.48
N VAL A 246 7.23 -11.53 20.47
CA VAL A 246 7.51 -12.97 20.42
C VAL A 246 8.63 -13.21 19.41
N ARG A 247 9.66 -13.97 19.80
CA ARG A 247 10.77 -14.33 18.92
C ARG A 247 10.87 -15.83 18.71
N LYS A 248 11.22 -16.22 17.49
CA LYS A 248 11.51 -17.60 17.09
C LYS A 248 12.61 -17.59 16.04
N THR A 249 13.58 -18.49 16.20
CA THR A 249 14.55 -18.77 15.13
C THR A 249 13.94 -19.74 14.14
N VAL A 250 13.90 -19.35 12.88
CA VAL A 250 13.50 -20.20 11.75
C VAL A 250 14.72 -20.38 10.88
N ASN A 251 15.11 -21.64 10.64
CA ASN A 251 16.24 -21.96 9.78
C ASN A 251 15.71 -22.33 8.40
N PHE A 252 16.29 -21.73 7.38
CA PHE A 252 16.00 -22.06 5.99
C PHE A 252 17.23 -22.68 5.33
N SER A 253 17.02 -23.53 4.33
CA SER A 253 18.08 -24.15 3.55
C SER A 253 18.04 -23.59 2.14
N TYR A 254 18.56 -22.37 1.97
CA TYR A 254 18.69 -21.73 0.67
C TYR A 254 20.16 -21.77 0.21
N MET A 255 20.37 -21.88 -1.09
CA MET A 255 21.71 -21.89 -1.70
C MET A 255 22.29 -20.49 -1.86
N ASP A 256 21.42 -19.47 -1.95
CA ASP A 256 21.75 -18.05 -2.18
C ASP A 256 20.98 -17.12 -1.21
N GLU A 257 21.14 -15.80 -1.38
CA GLU A 257 20.46 -14.77 -0.60
C GLU A 257 18.93 -14.91 -0.70
N ALA A 258 18.26 -14.93 0.45
CA ALA A 258 16.82 -15.12 0.54
C ALA A 258 16.14 -13.90 1.16
N TYR A 259 15.09 -13.43 0.50
CA TYR A 259 14.17 -12.45 1.07
C TYR A 259 13.10 -13.19 1.87
N VAL A 260 12.92 -12.79 3.12
CA VAL A 260 11.94 -13.41 4.03
C VAL A 260 11.05 -12.32 4.60
N TRP A 261 9.75 -12.47 4.45
CA TRP A 261 8.75 -11.62 5.07
C TRP A 261 7.72 -12.46 5.84
N CYS A 262 7.20 -11.87 6.91
CA CYS A 262 6.08 -12.44 7.64
C CYS A 262 4.77 -11.99 7.00
N ARG A 263 3.78 -12.88 6.98
CA ARG A 263 2.43 -12.55 6.55
C ARG A 263 1.63 -12.03 7.73
N GLY A 264 1.09 -10.82 7.65
CA GLY A 264 0.28 -10.26 8.74
C GLY A 264 -1.11 -10.89 8.84
N VAL A 265 -1.56 -11.54 7.76
CA VAL A 265 -2.87 -12.24 7.69
C VAL A 265 -2.82 -13.68 8.19
N ALA A 266 -1.62 -14.29 8.24
CA ALA A 266 -1.43 -15.70 8.61
C ALA A 266 -0.91 -15.90 10.05
N THR A 267 -0.85 -14.83 10.84
CA THR A 267 -0.55 -14.91 12.26
C THR A 267 -1.84 -15.06 13.04
N ASP A 268 -2.19 -16.30 13.39
CA ASP A 268 -3.17 -16.58 14.43
C ASP A 268 -2.50 -16.33 15.78
N GLY A 269 -2.84 -15.20 16.42
CA GLY A 269 -2.35 -14.78 17.73
C GLY A 269 -3.47 -14.70 18.75
#